data_AF-A0A8T9S727-F1
#
_entry.id   AF-A0A8T9S727-F1
#
_cell.length_a   1.000
_cell.length_b   1.000
_cell.length_c   1.000
_cell.angle_alpha   90.00
_cell.angle_beta   90.00
_cell.angle_gamma   90.00
#
_symmetry.space_group_name_H-M   'P 1'
#
loop_
_entity.id
_entity.type
_entity.pdbx_description
1 polymer ?
#
loop_
_entity_poly.entity_id
_entity_poly.type
_entity_poly.pdbx_seq_one_letter_code
_entity_poly.pdbx_strand_id
1 'polypeptide(L)'
;MPELFIEMFRRAQQEKRLLGVRTTQSDGRFSVGYVINFSDELMMMRVINRDGMQTGIQSFNIEEIFQLDFDDRYIRNIEIKEDNRDKVYAGIKSPAFIEQEYLTIPLLLSRAQEAGQLVYLTSQVGADLYGYIRQYTEQELLLECYTEYGEPDGLTVLRVENIRSFVWSDEDTRMIELHLKRRQQQG
;
A
#
# COMPACT_ATOMS: atom_id res chain seq x y z
N MET A 1 25.28 1.01 25.44
CA MET A 1 24.52 0.94 24.18
C MET A 1 23.11 0.45 24.45
N PRO A 2 22.07 0.93 23.74
CA PRO A 2 20.73 0.36 23.82
C PRO A 2 20.74 -1.07 23.24
N GLU A 3 20.71 -2.08 24.10
CA GLU A 3 20.85 -3.50 23.70
C GLU A 3 19.76 -3.93 22.70
N LEU A 4 18.54 -3.43 22.87
CA LEU A 4 17.40 -3.75 22.02
C LEU A 4 17.53 -3.17 20.59
N PHE A 5 18.16 -2.01 20.41
CA PHE A 5 18.37 -1.48 19.06
C PHE A 5 19.36 -2.33 18.28
N ILE A 6 20.46 -2.73 18.92
CA ILE A 6 21.45 -3.61 18.31
C ILE A 6 20.84 -4.97 17.96
N GLU A 7 20.01 -5.54 18.84
CA GLU A 7 19.27 -6.77 18.55
C GLU A 7 18.41 -6.61 17.29
N MET A 8 17.64 -5.52 17.19
CA MET A 8 16.80 -5.24 16.03
C MET A 8 17.59 -5.03 14.74
N PHE A 9 18.75 -4.37 14.80
CA PHE A 9 19.63 -4.23 13.64
C PHE A 9 20.12 -5.60 13.14
N ARG A 10 20.60 -6.45 14.05
CA ARG A 10 21.03 -7.81 13.71
C ARG A 10 19.90 -8.63 13.12
N ARG A 11 18.72 -8.56 13.73
CA ARG A 11 17.53 -9.27 13.26
C ARG A 11 17.15 -8.83 11.83
N ALA A 12 17.07 -7.53 11.58
CA ALA A 12 16.77 -7.00 10.25
C ALA A 12 17.80 -7.45 9.19
N GLN A 13 19.09 -7.50 9.54
CA GLN A 13 20.13 -8.02 8.64
C GLN A 13 19.96 -9.52 8.36
N GLN A 14 19.73 -10.33 9.40
CA GLN A 14 19.59 -11.78 9.28
C GLN A 14 18.37 -12.17 8.46
N GLU A 15 17.23 -11.53 8.72
CA GLU A 15 15.98 -11.78 8.01
C GLU A 15 15.95 -11.11 6.62
N LYS A 16 16.92 -10.23 6.30
CA LYS A 16 16.96 -9.38 5.10
C LYS A 16 15.67 -8.58 4.93
N ARG A 17 15.25 -7.94 6.00
CA ARG A 17 13.99 -7.19 6.08
C ARG A 17 14.22 -5.71 6.29
N LEU A 18 13.23 -4.93 5.90
CA LEU A 18 13.25 -3.49 6.05
C LEU A 18 13.09 -3.09 7.53
N LEU A 19 13.82 -2.04 7.91
CA LEU A 19 13.76 -1.40 9.21
C LEU A 19 13.39 0.07 9.04
N GLY A 20 12.41 0.52 9.80
CA GLY A 20 12.05 1.93 9.93
C GLY A 20 12.85 2.59 11.06
N VAL A 21 13.37 3.78 10.82
CA VAL A 21 14.26 4.50 11.74
C VAL A 21 13.78 5.94 11.87
N ARG A 22 13.63 6.41 13.12
CA ARG A 22 13.29 7.80 13.43
C ARG A 22 14.36 8.43 14.30
N THR A 23 14.80 9.63 13.94
CA THR A 23 15.81 10.38 14.67
C THR A 23 15.31 11.74 15.18
N THR A 24 15.96 12.23 16.23
CA THR A 24 15.59 13.47 16.91
C THR A 24 15.94 14.74 16.12
N GLN A 25 16.98 14.70 15.28
CA GLN A 25 17.49 15.89 14.58
C GLN A 25 16.69 16.30 13.33
N SER A 26 15.87 15.40 12.78
CA SER A 26 15.29 15.61 11.47
C SER A 26 13.79 15.83 11.51
N ASP A 27 13.24 16.72 12.33
CA ASP A 27 11.77 16.97 12.41
C ASP A 27 10.91 15.68 12.48
N GLY A 28 11.44 14.56 13.00
CA GLY A 28 10.78 13.25 12.97
C GLY A 28 10.76 12.50 11.63
N ARG A 29 11.63 12.85 10.65
CA ARG A 29 11.77 12.14 9.36
C ARG A 29 11.97 10.65 9.61
N PHE A 30 11.09 9.90 8.99
CA PHE A 30 11.07 8.45 9.01
C PHE A 30 11.83 7.93 7.80
N SER A 31 12.88 7.15 8.03
CA SER A 31 13.64 6.49 6.98
C SER A 31 13.39 5.00 7.04
N VAL A 32 13.15 4.35 5.89
CA VAL A 32 12.98 2.91 5.81
C VAL A 32 14.07 2.33 4.92
N GLY A 33 14.63 1.18 5.28
CA GLY A 33 15.68 0.57 4.47
C GLY A 33 16.26 -0.71 5.04
N TYR A 34 17.23 -1.27 4.32
CA TYR A 34 17.98 -2.44 4.75
C TYR A 34 19.23 -2.01 5.52
N VAL A 35 19.41 -2.54 6.73
CA VAL A 35 20.64 -2.33 7.52
C VAL A 35 21.83 -2.96 6.78
N ILE A 36 22.82 -2.16 6.41
CA ILE A 36 24.03 -2.60 5.72
C ILE A 36 25.09 -3.02 6.74
N ASN A 37 25.34 -2.16 7.72
CA ASN A 37 26.34 -2.36 8.76
C ASN A 37 26.03 -1.48 9.97
N PHE A 38 26.57 -1.80 11.14
CA PHE A 38 26.50 -0.93 12.32
C PHE A 38 27.70 -1.16 13.25
N SER A 39 28.02 -0.15 14.03
CA SER A 39 28.98 -0.18 15.14
C SER A 39 28.29 0.27 16.42
N ASP A 40 29.07 0.60 17.44
CA ASP A 40 28.56 1.12 18.71
C ASP A 40 28.04 2.57 18.61
N GLU A 41 28.46 3.30 17.57
CA GLU A 41 28.15 4.72 17.37
C GLU A 41 27.24 4.95 16.15
N LEU A 42 27.44 4.19 15.07
CA LEU A 42 26.80 4.45 13.78
C LEU A 42 26.07 3.24 13.24
N MET A 43 24.95 3.47 12.58
CA MET A 43 24.25 2.48 11.75
C MET A 43 24.14 3.00 10.31
N MET A 44 24.43 2.13 9.36
CA MET A 44 24.39 2.40 7.92
C MET A 44 23.21 1.65 7.28
N MET A 45 22.39 2.35 6.52
CA MET A 45 21.21 1.79 5.88
C MET A 45 21.17 2.12 4.40
N ARG A 46 20.72 1.15 3.58
CA ARG A 46 20.28 1.41 2.21
C ARG A 46 18.82 1.83 2.25
N VAL A 47 18.55 3.10 1.98
CA VAL A 47 17.23 3.70 2.12
C VAL A 47 16.35 3.36 0.91
N ILE A 48 15.08 3.07 1.20
CA ILE A 48 14.02 2.81 0.23
C ILE A 48 12.89 3.82 0.44
N ASN A 49 12.31 4.32 -0.65
CA ASN A 49 11.12 5.17 -0.60
C ASN A 49 9.82 4.34 -0.47
N ARG A 50 8.69 5.03 -0.36
CA ARG A 50 7.36 4.40 -0.26
C ARG A 50 6.94 3.57 -1.50
N ASP A 51 7.65 3.71 -2.61
CA ASP A 51 7.40 3.03 -3.88
C ASP A 51 8.25 1.76 -4.02
N GLY A 52 9.05 1.40 -3.00
CA GLY A 52 9.98 0.27 -3.06
C GLY A 52 11.25 0.57 -3.86
N MET A 53 11.57 1.85 -4.11
CA MET A 53 12.77 2.26 -4.84
C MET A 53 13.91 2.57 -3.89
N GLN A 54 15.09 2.01 -4.16
CA GLN A 54 16.32 2.42 -3.46
C GLN A 54 16.68 3.87 -3.82
N THR A 55 16.82 4.72 -2.82
CA THR A 55 17.09 6.16 -3.00
C THR A 55 18.49 6.57 -2.59
N GLY A 56 19.16 5.79 -1.74
CA GLY A 56 20.53 6.09 -1.33
C GLY A 56 21.06 5.23 -0.20
N ILE A 57 22.20 5.64 0.33
CA ILE A 57 22.83 5.08 1.52
C ILE A 57 22.91 6.20 2.55
N GLN A 58 22.45 5.95 3.77
CA GLN A 58 22.39 6.94 4.84
C GLN A 58 23.00 6.38 6.13
N SER A 59 23.76 7.21 6.83
CA SER A 59 24.28 6.96 8.18
C SER A 59 23.37 7.56 9.24
N PHE A 60 23.24 6.87 10.37
CA PHE A 60 22.50 7.31 11.55
C PHE A 60 23.40 7.20 12.77
N ASN A 61 23.49 8.27 13.56
CA ASN A 61 24.06 8.20 14.90
C ASN A 61 23.07 7.46 15.80
N ILE A 62 23.50 6.38 16.45
CA ILE A 62 22.65 5.53 17.27
C ILE A 62 22.06 6.31 18.45
N GLU A 63 22.79 7.29 19.00
CA GLU A 63 22.30 8.14 20.09
C GLU A 63 21.14 9.05 19.67
N GLU A 64 21.00 9.33 18.38
CA GLU A 64 19.94 10.17 17.84
C GLU A 64 18.69 9.37 17.44
N ILE A 65 18.80 8.03 17.36
CA ILE A 65 17.67 7.15 17.09
C ILE A 65 16.82 7.07 18.35
N PHE A 66 15.55 7.44 18.23
CA PHE A 66 14.61 7.33 19.35
C PHE A 66 13.58 6.21 19.15
N GLN A 67 13.39 5.72 17.91
CA GLN A 67 12.45 4.66 17.60
C GLN A 67 12.89 3.85 16.39
N LEU A 68 12.65 2.54 16.48
CA LEU A 68 12.76 1.58 15.39
C LEU A 68 11.40 0.93 15.15
N ASP A 69 11.00 0.85 13.89
CA ASP A 69 9.81 0.13 13.44
C ASP A 69 10.26 -1.10 12.65
N PHE A 70 9.74 -2.29 12.98
CA PHE A 70 10.09 -3.53 12.30
C PHE A 70 8.84 -4.36 12.05
N ASP A 71 8.70 -4.87 10.83
CA ASP A 71 7.59 -5.75 10.45
C ASP A 71 6.19 -5.16 10.69
N ASP A 72 6.04 -3.83 10.63
CA ASP A 72 4.74 -3.19 10.71
C ASP A 72 4.00 -3.25 9.36
N ARG A 73 2.73 -2.78 9.35
CA ARG A 73 1.92 -2.77 8.13
C ARG A 73 2.54 -1.93 7.01
N TYR A 74 3.16 -0.80 7.35
CA TYR A 74 3.76 0.10 6.38
C TYR A 74 5.01 -0.53 5.73
N ILE A 75 5.90 -1.09 6.54
CA ILE A 75 7.12 -1.77 6.13
C ILE A 75 6.78 -2.97 5.23
N ARG A 76 5.84 -3.84 5.67
CA ARG A 76 5.37 -4.97 4.85
C ARG A 76 4.81 -4.51 3.50
N ASN A 77 4.12 -3.37 3.46
CA ASN A 77 3.56 -2.82 2.23
C ASN A 77 4.68 -2.40 1.24
N ILE A 78 5.76 -1.78 1.74
CA ILE A 78 6.94 -1.45 0.92
C ILE A 78 7.62 -2.72 0.43
N GLU A 79 7.82 -3.73 1.28
CA GLU A 79 8.43 -5.02 0.89
C GLU A 79 7.61 -5.67 -0.26
N ILE A 80 6.28 -5.67 -0.16
CA ILE A 80 5.40 -6.17 -1.23
C ILE A 80 5.57 -5.37 -2.53
N LYS A 81 5.63 -4.03 -2.44
CA LYS A 81 5.86 -3.17 -3.61
C LYS A 81 7.19 -3.48 -4.28
N GLU A 82 8.27 -3.56 -3.50
CA GLU A 82 9.62 -3.89 -3.99
C GLU A 82 9.62 -5.23 -4.73
N ASP A 83 8.96 -6.26 -4.18
CA ASP A 83 8.86 -7.60 -4.77
C ASP A 83 7.98 -7.66 -6.04
N ASN A 84 7.06 -6.70 -6.23
CA ASN A 84 6.01 -6.74 -7.25
C ASN A 84 5.97 -5.49 -8.12
N ARG A 85 7.10 -4.80 -8.30
CA ARG A 85 7.19 -3.54 -9.04
C ARG A 85 6.56 -3.59 -10.42
N ASP A 86 6.75 -4.67 -11.17
CA ASP A 86 6.13 -4.82 -12.49
C ASP A 86 4.60 -4.91 -12.40
N LYS A 87 4.05 -5.54 -11.36
CA LYS A 87 2.60 -5.63 -11.19
C LYS A 87 1.98 -4.34 -10.71
N VAL A 88 2.72 -3.57 -9.90
CA VAL A 88 2.24 -2.31 -9.32
C VAL A 88 2.40 -1.15 -10.31
N TYR A 89 3.51 -1.11 -11.06
CA TYR A 89 3.88 0.04 -11.90
C TYR A 89 3.94 -0.24 -13.40
N ALA A 90 3.98 -1.50 -13.87
CA ALA A 90 4.00 -1.72 -15.32
C ALA A 90 2.63 -1.43 -15.94
N GLY A 91 2.67 -0.63 -17.02
CA GLY A 91 1.61 -0.39 -18.00
C GLY A 91 0.18 -0.52 -17.48
N ILE A 92 -0.42 0.60 -17.06
CA ILE A 92 -1.87 0.67 -16.82
C ILE A 92 -2.56 0.21 -18.11
N LYS A 93 -3.23 -0.94 -18.06
CA LYS A 93 -4.05 -1.41 -19.18
C LYS A 93 -5.46 -0.88 -18.96
N SER A 94 -5.87 0.10 -19.75
CA SER A 94 -7.28 0.43 -19.91
C SER A 94 -7.99 -0.78 -20.52
N PRO A 95 -9.11 -1.25 -19.95
CA PRO A 95 -10.01 -2.13 -20.66
C PRO A 95 -10.46 -1.49 -21.98
N ALA A 96 -10.57 -2.29 -23.04
CA ALA A 96 -10.90 -1.79 -24.37
C ALA A 96 -12.20 -0.98 -24.41
N PHE A 97 -13.20 -1.32 -23.59
CA PHE A 97 -14.49 -0.62 -23.56
C PHE A 97 -14.34 0.86 -23.15
N ILE A 98 -13.32 1.22 -22.37
CA ILE A 98 -13.08 2.60 -21.92
C ILE A 98 -12.85 3.52 -23.13
N GLU A 99 -12.26 3.01 -24.20
CA GLU A 99 -11.95 3.78 -25.41
C GLU A 99 -13.04 3.65 -26.50
N GLN A 100 -13.97 2.71 -26.34
CA GLN A 100 -14.90 2.29 -27.40
C GLN A 100 -16.36 2.68 -27.11
N GLU A 101 -16.71 2.91 -25.85
CA GLU A 101 -18.09 3.12 -25.42
C GLU A 101 -18.29 4.50 -24.79
N TYR A 102 -19.54 4.99 -24.80
CA TYR A 102 -19.91 6.17 -24.05
C TYR A 102 -19.97 5.84 -22.56
N LEU A 103 -19.07 6.44 -21.76
CA LEU A 103 -18.90 6.08 -20.37
C LEU A 103 -19.94 6.72 -19.47
N THR A 104 -20.61 5.87 -18.69
CA THR A 104 -21.52 6.27 -17.60
C THR A 104 -21.12 5.53 -16.33
N ILE A 105 -21.47 6.06 -15.16
CA ILE A 105 -21.20 5.37 -13.89
C ILE A 105 -21.87 3.99 -13.85
N PRO A 106 -23.15 3.80 -14.24
CA PRO A 106 -23.75 2.46 -14.30
C PRO A 106 -23.00 1.48 -15.21
N LEU A 107 -22.49 1.92 -16.37
CA LEU A 107 -21.67 1.08 -17.24
C LEU A 107 -20.37 0.67 -16.55
N LEU A 108 -19.66 1.62 -15.93
CA LEU A 108 -18.42 1.33 -15.20
C LEU A 108 -18.66 0.33 -14.05
N LEU A 109 -19.76 0.49 -13.32
CA LEU A 109 -20.16 -0.44 -12.26
C LEU A 109 -20.41 -1.85 -12.81
N SER A 110 -21.18 -1.97 -13.91
CA SER A 110 -21.45 -3.24 -14.59
C SER A 110 -20.15 -3.94 -14.99
N ARG A 111 -19.27 -3.21 -15.70
CA ARG A 111 -18.02 -3.77 -16.23
C ARG A 111 -17.07 -4.18 -15.10
N ALA A 112 -16.97 -3.38 -14.03
CA ALA A 112 -16.11 -3.72 -12.91
C ALA A 112 -16.64 -4.92 -12.12
N GLN A 113 -17.96 -5.05 -11.97
CA GLN A 113 -18.56 -6.24 -11.37
C GLN A 113 -18.32 -7.50 -12.22
N GLU A 114 -18.55 -7.43 -13.53
CA GLU A 114 -18.31 -8.53 -14.49
C GLU A 114 -16.84 -8.98 -14.48
N ALA A 115 -15.91 -8.03 -14.43
CA ALA A 115 -14.48 -8.30 -14.43
C ALA A 115 -13.94 -8.76 -13.06
N GLY A 116 -14.72 -8.62 -11.99
CA GLY A 116 -14.22 -8.76 -10.62
C GLY A 116 -13.08 -7.78 -10.33
N GLN A 117 -13.19 -6.54 -10.83
CA GLN A 117 -12.19 -5.50 -10.68
C GLN A 117 -12.32 -4.85 -9.30
N LEU A 118 -11.21 -4.74 -8.57
CA LEU A 118 -11.16 -3.89 -7.38
C LEU A 118 -11.08 -2.43 -7.83
N VAL A 119 -12.00 -1.60 -7.38
CA VAL A 119 -12.10 -0.18 -7.77
C VAL A 119 -11.86 0.74 -6.59
N TYR A 120 -11.48 1.97 -6.89
CA TYR A 120 -11.44 3.06 -5.94
C TYR A 120 -12.49 4.12 -6.30
N LEU A 121 -13.40 4.40 -5.37
CA LEU A 121 -14.51 5.33 -5.55
C LEU A 121 -14.31 6.53 -4.63
N THR A 122 -14.24 7.73 -5.21
CA THR A 122 -14.31 8.94 -4.40
C THR A 122 -15.74 9.41 -4.29
N SER A 123 -16.13 9.85 -3.10
CA SER A 123 -17.50 10.29 -2.83
C SER A 123 -17.58 11.81 -2.72
N GLN A 124 -18.73 12.37 -3.12
CA GLN A 124 -19.07 13.76 -2.80
C GLN A 124 -19.32 13.95 -1.29
N VAL A 125 -19.72 12.89 -0.61
CA VAL A 125 -20.08 12.89 0.82
C VAL A 125 -19.51 11.64 1.49
N GLY A 126 -18.74 11.82 2.56
CA GLY A 126 -18.17 10.70 3.33
C GLY A 126 -16.75 10.34 2.91
N ALA A 127 -16.35 9.11 3.23
CA ALA A 127 -15.03 8.59 2.93
C ALA A 127 -14.94 8.03 1.50
N ASP A 128 -13.74 8.07 0.94
CA ASP A 128 -13.42 7.37 -0.30
C ASP A 128 -13.19 5.88 0.00
N LEU A 129 -13.54 5.01 -0.96
CA LEU A 129 -13.68 3.58 -0.72
C LEU A 129 -12.92 2.75 -1.75
N TYR A 130 -12.14 1.78 -1.28
CA TYR A 130 -11.61 0.69 -2.10
C TYR A 130 -12.51 -0.53 -1.96
N GLY A 131 -12.90 -1.18 -3.06
CA GLY A 131 -13.72 -2.37 -2.95
C GLY A 131 -14.13 -3.07 -4.23
N TYR A 132 -14.73 -4.26 -4.04
CA TYR A 132 -15.39 -5.00 -5.11
C TYR A 132 -16.88 -4.72 -5.10
N ILE A 133 -17.45 -4.53 -6.29
CA ILE A 133 -18.89 -4.35 -6.47
C ILE A 133 -19.58 -5.69 -6.23
N ARG A 134 -20.45 -5.75 -5.21
CA ARG A 134 -21.23 -6.94 -4.91
C ARG A 134 -22.60 -6.91 -5.58
N GLN A 135 -23.25 -5.75 -5.61
CA GLN A 135 -24.54 -5.53 -6.23
C GLN A 135 -24.74 -4.04 -6.50
N TYR A 136 -25.52 -3.68 -7.51
CA TYR A 136 -25.98 -2.31 -7.71
C TYR A 136 -27.38 -2.26 -8.33
N THR A 137 -28.04 -1.12 -8.17
CA THR A 137 -29.25 -0.70 -8.85
C THR A 137 -28.97 0.60 -9.60
N GLU A 138 -29.99 1.23 -10.21
CA GLU A 138 -29.83 2.56 -10.80
C GLU A 138 -29.47 3.64 -9.76
N GLN A 139 -29.81 3.43 -8.48
CA GLN A 139 -29.69 4.45 -7.43
C GLN A 139 -28.65 4.11 -6.37
N GLU A 140 -28.39 2.83 -6.13
CA GLU A 140 -27.60 2.36 -5.00
C GLU A 140 -26.53 1.35 -5.42
N LEU A 141 -25.40 1.36 -4.72
CA LEU A 141 -24.28 0.46 -4.89
C LEU A 141 -23.95 -0.20 -3.55
N LEU A 142 -23.86 -1.53 -3.55
CA LEU A 142 -23.30 -2.33 -2.46
C LEU A 142 -21.85 -2.71 -2.81
N LEU A 143 -20.92 -2.25 -1.98
CA LEU A 143 -19.49 -2.48 -2.10
C LEU A 143 -19.00 -3.35 -0.94
N GLU A 144 -18.14 -4.33 -1.24
CA GLU A 144 -17.30 -4.97 -0.23
C GLU A 144 -15.98 -4.21 -0.13
N CYS A 145 -15.74 -3.63 1.04
CA CYS A 145 -14.69 -2.64 1.27
C CYS A 145 -13.40 -3.28 1.81
N TYR A 146 -12.28 -2.63 1.49
CA TYR A 146 -10.96 -2.97 1.99
C TYR A 146 -10.20 -1.72 2.43
N THR A 147 -9.35 -1.88 3.44
CA THR A 147 -8.40 -0.83 3.84
C THR A 147 -7.28 -0.67 2.80
N GLU A 148 -6.52 0.43 2.88
CA GLU A 148 -5.33 0.65 2.06
C GLU A 148 -4.25 -0.45 2.21
N TYR A 149 -4.31 -1.25 3.29
CA TYR A 149 -3.43 -2.40 3.54
C TYR A 149 -4.06 -3.75 3.12
N GLY A 150 -5.17 -3.71 2.40
CA GLY A 150 -5.89 -4.90 1.90
C GLY A 150 -6.53 -5.76 2.99
N GLU A 151 -6.88 -5.17 4.13
CA GLU A 151 -7.70 -5.81 5.17
C GLU A 151 -9.18 -5.66 4.84
N PRO A 152 -10.03 -6.70 5.01
CA PRO A 152 -11.48 -6.56 4.85
C PRO A 152 -12.04 -5.51 5.82
N ASP A 153 -12.85 -4.59 5.29
CA ASP A 153 -13.48 -3.49 6.05
C ASP A 153 -15.01 -3.51 5.94
N GLY A 154 -15.58 -4.70 5.74
CA GLY A 154 -17.01 -4.92 5.72
C GLY A 154 -17.71 -4.51 4.42
N LEU A 155 -18.98 -4.13 4.55
CA LEU A 155 -19.86 -3.78 3.44
C LEU A 155 -20.35 -2.34 3.57
N THR A 156 -20.39 -1.61 2.46
CA THR A 156 -20.94 -0.24 2.40
C THR A 156 -21.99 -0.14 1.32
N VAL A 157 -23.10 0.54 1.63
CA VAL A 157 -24.10 0.97 0.64
C VAL A 157 -23.98 2.47 0.44
N LEU A 158 -23.84 2.90 -0.81
CA LEU A 158 -23.81 4.32 -1.18
C LEU A 158 -24.72 4.59 -2.38
N ARG A 159 -25.14 5.84 -2.51
CA ARG A 159 -25.93 6.31 -3.66
C ARG A 159 -25.01 6.50 -4.86
N VAL A 160 -25.43 6.01 -6.03
CA VAL A 160 -24.68 6.15 -7.29
C VAL A 160 -24.43 7.61 -7.64
N GLU A 161 -25.40 8.49 -7.36
CA GLU A 161 -25.29 9.95 -7.59
C GLU A 161 -24.18 10.63 -6.76
N ASN A 162 -23.78 10.02 -5.63
CA ASN A 162 -22.73 10.55 -4.77
C ASN A 162 -21.32 10.16 -5.26
N ILE A 163 -21.18 9.29 -6.25
CA ILE A 163 -19.88 8.92 -6.81
C ILE A 163 -19.31 10.12 -7.58
N ARG A 164 -18.23 10.68 -7.06
CA ARG A 164 -17.52 11.81 -7.66
C ARG A 164 -16.52 11.35 -8.73
N SER A 165 -15.76 10.29 -8.45
CA SER A 165 -14.86 9.68 -9.42
C SER A 165 -14.82 8.17 -9.28
N PHE A 166 -14.60 7.51 -10.42
CA PHE A 166 -14.45 6.07 -10.52
C PHE A 166 -13.05 5.77 -11.02
N VAL A 167 -12.22 5.18 -10.17
CA VAL A 167 -10.87 4.76 -10.52
C VAL A 167 -10.89 3.26 -10.76
N TRP A 168 -10.70 2.90 -12.03
CA TRP A 168 -10.72 1.49 -12.48
C TRP A 168 -9.56 0.69 -11.89
N SER A 169 -8.36 1.27 -11.92
CA SER A 169 -7.16 0.70 -11.33
C SER A 169 -6.12 1.79 -11.11
N ASP A 170 -5.49 1.77 -9.94
CA ASP A 170 -4.34 2.59 -9.61
C ASP A 170 -3.29 1.77 -8.83
N GLU A 171 -2.28 2.44 -8.29
CA GLU A 171 -1.26 1.81 -7.45
C GLU A 171 -1.87 1.10 -6.23
N ASP A 172 -2.79 1.75 -5.54
CA ASP A 172 -3.34 1.26 -4.27
C ASP A 172 -4.30 0.10 -4.51
N THR A 173 -5.14 0.13 -5.55
CA THR A 173 -6.00 -1.01 -5.88
C THR A 173 -5.18 -2.25 -6.22
N ARG A 174 -4.09 -2.10 -6.99
CA ARG A 174 -3.19 -3.22 -7.32
C ARG A 174 -2.46 -3.76 -6.10
N MET A 175 -2.10 -2.89 -5.15
CA MET A 175 -1.52 -3.31 -3.89
C MET A 175 -2.49 -4.11 -3.03
N ILE A 176 -3.74 -3.66 -2.90
CA ILE A 176 -4.78 -4.40 -2.19
C ILE A 176 -4.98 -5.78 -2.85
N GLU A 177 -5.07 -5.86 -4.18
CA GLU A 177 -5.18 -7.14 -4.88
C GLU A 177 -4.00 -8.09 -4.59
N LEU A 178 -2.78 -7.58 -4.47
CA LEU A 178 -1.61 -8.37 -4.09
C LEU A 178 -1.71 -8.91 -2.66
N HIS A 179 -2.17 -8.09 -1.71
CA HIS A 179 -2.45 -8.53 -0.33
C HIS A 179 -3.49 -9.65 -0.29
N LEU A 180 -4.58 -9.49 -1.03
CA LEU A 180 -5.65 -10.50 -1.09
C LEU A 180 -5.17 -11.82 -1.69
N LYS A 181 -4.40 -11.77 -2.79
CA LYS A 181 -3.80 -12.97 -3.40
C LYS A 181 -2.85 -13.70 -2.45
N ARG A 182 -2.03 -12.98 -1.67
CA ARG A 182 -1.16 -13.60 -0.65
C ARG A 182 -1.96 -14.31 0.44
N ARG A 183 -3.05 -13.72 0.93
CA ARG A 183 -3.92 -14.35 1.95
C ARG A 183 -4.57 -15.63 1.45
N GLN A 184 -5.04 -15.65 0.20
CA GLN A 184 -5.64 -16.84 -0.41
C GLN A 184 -4.65 -18.01 -0.60
N GLN A 185 -3.35 -17.74 -0.64
CA GLN A 185 -2.30 -18.77 -0.75
C GLN A 185 -1.86 -19.33 0.62
N GLN A 186 -2.25 -18.67 1.72
CA GLN A 186 -1.85 -19.03 3.08
C GLN A 186 -2.99 -19.70 3.89
N GLY A 187 -4.21 -19.72 3.35
CA GLY A 187 -5.38 -20.40 3.93
C GLY A 187 -5.73 -21.65 3.14
#